data_AF-A0A534TDZ3-F1
#
_entry.id   AF-A0A534TDZ3-F1
#
_cell.length_a   1.000
_cell.length_b   1.000
_cell.length_c   1.000
_cell.angle_alpha   90.00
_cell.angle_beta   90.00
_cell.angle_gamma   90.00
#
_symmetry.space_group_name_H-M   'P 1'
#
loop_
_entity.id
_entity.type
_entity.pdbx_description
1 polymer ?
#
loop_
_entity_poly.entity_id
_entity_poly.type
_entity_poly.pdbx_seq_one_letter_code
_entity_poly.pdbx_strand_id
1 'polypeptide(L)'
;SLVTQQPLGGKAQFGGQRLGEMEVWALEAYGAAYSLQEMLTVKSDDVAGRTRMYEAIVKGENVLEPGLPESFNVMVKELQSLALDMELTENRQQS
;
A
#
# COMPACT_ATOMS: atom_id res chain seq x y z
N SER A 1 3.31 11.63 -5.73
CA SER A 1 2.97 11.31 -7.14
C SER A 1 1.50 11.65 -7.36
N LEU A 2 1.12 12.40 -8.41
CA LEU A 2 -0.29 12.80 -8.63
C LEU A 2 -1.20 11.58 -8.89
N VAL A 3 -0.63 10.52 -9.47
CA VAL A 3 -1.37 9.32 -9.89
C VAL A 3 -1.26 8.21 -8.85
N THR A 4 -0.05 7.81 -8.46
CA THR A 4 0.16 6.65 -7.58
C THR A 4 0.11 6.95 -6.09
N GLN A 5 -0.06 8.21 -5.68
CA GLN A 5 -0.07 8.66 -4.28
C GLN A 5 1.18 8.28 -3.44
N GLN A 6 2.21 7.71 -4.08
CA GLN A 6 3.48 7.38 -3.45
C GLN A 6 4.30 8.64 -3.12
N PRO A 7 5.14 8.59 -2.07
CA PRO A 7 6.09 9.65 -1.74
C PRO A 7 6.98 9.98 -2.94
N LEU A 8 7.21 11.26 -3.17
CA LEU A 8 8.10 11.70 -4.25
C LEU A 8 9.55 11.35 -3.90
N GLY A 9 10.35 10.97 -4.89
CA GLY A 9 11.79 10.72 -4.70
C GLY A 9 12.59 12.02 -4.72
N GLY A 10 13.70 12.06 -3.97
CA GLY A 10 14.71 13.13 -4.05
C GLY A 10 14.99 13.84 -2.72
N LYS A 11 16.28 14.11 -2.46
CA LYS A 11 16.77 14.71 -1.20
C LYS A 11 16.20 16.10 -0.91
N ALA A 12 15.83 16.87 -1.94
CA ALA A 12 15.33 18.24 -1.80
C ALA A 12 13.88 18.34 -1.29
N GLN A 13 13.13 17.24 -1.31
CA GLN A 13 11.70 17.20 -0.92
C GLN A 13 11.45 16.26 0.27
N PHE A 14 12.50 15.91 1.03
CA PHE A 14 12.44 14.85 2.04
C PHE A 14 11.78 13.58 1.46
N GLY A 15 12.20 13.22 0.25
CA GLY A 15 11.59 12.14 -0.50
C GLY A 15 11.79 10.78 0.14
N GLY A 16 10.82 9.89 -0.05
CA GLY A 16 10.89 8.52 0.45
C GLY A 16 12.03 7.73 -0.20
N GLN A 17 12.56 6.75 0.53
CA GLN A 17 13.46 5.74 -0.04
C GLN A 17 12.63 4.75 -0.86
N ARG A 18 13.14 4.39 -2.05
CA ARG A 18 12.53 3.34 -2.85
C ARG A 18 12.75 2.00 -2.15
N LEU A 19 11.67 1.28 -1.90
CA LEU A 19 11.68 -0.15 -1.61
C LEU A 19 11.49 -0.91 -2.93
N GLY A 20 12.53 -1.61 -3.39
CA GLY A 20 12.54 -2.39 -4.61
C GLY A 20 12.25 -3.88 -4.38
N GLU A 21 12.09 -4.62 -5.48
CA GLU A 21 11.77 -6.05 -5.47
C GLU A 21 12.77 -6.89 -4.64
N MET A 22 14.07 -6.57 -4.70
CA MET A 22 15.08 -7.28 -3.91
C MET A 22 14.90 -7.11 -2.39
N GLU A 23 14.45 -5.94 -1.96
CA GLU A 23 14.22 -5.65 -0.53
C GLU A 23 12.90 -6.28 -0.08
N VAL A 24 11.90 -6.34 -0.96
CA VAL A 24 10.67 -7.12 -0.74
C VAL A 24 11.01 -8.60 -0.53
N TRP A 25 11.82 -9.20 -1.41
CA TRP A 25 12.25 -10.60 -1.26
C TRP A 25 12.99 -10.85 0.07
N ALA A 26 13.82 -9.90 0.50
CA ALA A 26 14.51 -10.01 1.78
C ALA A 26 13.53 -10.06 2.97
N LEU A 27 12.48 -9.23 2.95
CA LEU A 27 11.44 -9.23 3.99
C LEU A 27 10.59 -10.49 3.95
N GLU A 28 10.25 -10.98 2.76
CA GLU A 28 9.51 -12.23 2.56
C GLU A 28 10.30 -13.43 3.09
N ALA A 29 11.59 -13.53 2.76
CA ALA A 29 12.46 -14.60 3.21
C ALA A 29 12.62 -14.62 4.75
N TYR A 30 12.56 -13.45 5.38
CA TYR A 30 12.58 -13.32 6.84
C TYR A 30 11.24 -13.68 7.50
N GLY A 31 10.16 -13.83 6.73
CA GLY A 31 8.81 -14.03 7.26
C GLY A 31 8.22 -12.77 7.90
N ALA A 32 8.73 -11.58 7.53
CA ALA A 32 8.31 -10.30 8.09
C ALA A 32 7.00 -9.78 7.47
N ALA A 33 5.93 -10.58 7.51
CA ALA A 33 4.66 -10.30 6.82
C ALA A 33 4.04 -8.95 7.20
N TYR A 34 4.00 -8.62 8.50
CA TYR A 34 3.45 -7.34 8.98
C TYR A 34 4.29 -6.14 8.53
N SER A 35 5.61 -6.24 8.65
CA SER A 35 6.52 -5.18 8.19
C SER A 35 6.41 -4.95 6.69
N LEU A 36 6.30 -6.03 5.91
CA LEU A 36 6.10 -5.94 4.47
C LEU A 36 4.75 -5.30 4.13
N GLN A 37 3.68 -5.72 4.80
CA GLN A 37 2.35 -5.14 4.63
C GLN A 37 2.35 -3.64 4.94
N GLU A 38 2.98 -3.21 6.03
CA GLU A 38 3.10 -1.80 6.38
C GLU A 38 3.83 -0.99 5.29
N MET A 39 4.94 -1.54 4.78
CA MET A 39 5.74 -0.89 3.74
C MET A 39 4.96 -0.73 2.42
N LEU A 40 4.16 -1.73 2.06
CA LEU A 40 3.37 -1.73 0.83
C LEU A 40 2.05 -0.95 0.93
N THR A 41 1.56 -0.66 2.14
CA THR A 41 0.26 0.00 2.34
C THR A 41 0.43 1.37 3.01
N VAL A 42 0.29 1.44 4.33
CA VAL A 42 0.19 2.66 5.15
C VAL A 42 1.44 3.54 5.10
N LYS A 43 2.60 2.98 4.75
CA LYS A 43 3.87 3.73 4.55
C LYS A 43 4.12 4.15 3.10
N SER A 44 3.35 3.64 2.14
CA SER A 44 3.49 3.92 0.71
C SER A 44 2.32 4.76 0.19
N ASP A 45 1.20 4.13 -0.13
CA ASP A 45 0.14 4.69 -0.99
C ASP A 45 -1.28 4.46 -0.46
N ASP A 46 -1.46 3.81 0.70
CA ASP A 46 -2.74 3.83 1.42
C ASP A 46 -2.92 5.20 2.12
N VAL A 47 -3.59 6.13 1.44
CA VAL A 47 -3.80 7.52 1.91
C VAL A 47 -4.65 7.57 3.18
N ALA A 48 -5.69 6.73 3.26
CA ALA A 48 -6.60 6.69 4.40
C ALA A 48 -5.92 6.04 5.61
N GLY A 49 -5.23 4.91 5.40
CA GLY A 49 -4.44 4.23 6.43
C GLY A 49 -3.29 5.09 6.95
N ARG A 50 -2.61 5.85 6.10
CA ARG A 50 -1.55 6.77 6.51
C ARG A 50 -2.04 7.85 7.47
N THR A 51 -3.19 8.47 7.18
CA THR A 51 -3.79 9.50 8.06
C THR A 51 -4.17 8.91 9.42
N ARG A 52 -4.82 7.74 9.43
CA ARG A 52 -5.18 7.02 10.67
C ARG A 52 -3.94 6.63 11.47
N MET A 53 -2.90 6.14 10.80
CA MET A 53 -1.62 5.80 11.43
C MET A 53 -0.97 7.03 12.08
N TYR A 54 -0.98 8.19 11.42
CA TYR A 54 -0.48 9.43 12.02
C TYR A 54 -1.27 9.81 13.28
N GLU A 55 -2.60 9.74 13.26
CA GLU A 55 -3.42 10.02 14.44
C GLU A 55 -3.15 9.03 15.57
N ALA A 56 -3.02 7.74 15.26
CA ALA A 56 -2.74 6.69 16.22
C ALA A 56 -1.38 6.91 16.90
N ILE A 57 -0.35 7.26 16.13
CA ILE A 57 0.99 7.61 16.65
C ILE A 57 0.91 8.80 17.61
N VAL A 58 0.14 9.85 17.25
CA VAL A 58 -0.03 11.04 18.11
C VAL A 58 -0.80 10.72 19.39
N LYS A 59 -1.78 9.81 19.33
CA LYS A 59 -2.59 9.38 20.48
C LYS A 59 -1.90 8.30 21.34
N GLY A 60 -0.80 7.71 20.87
CA GLY A 60 -0.12 6.59 21.54
C GLY A 60 -0.87 5.26 21.40
N GLU A 61 -1.77 5.15 20.43
CA GLU A 61 -2.53 3.95 20.13
C GLU A 61 -1.80 3.11 19.07
N ASN A 62 -1.76 1.79 19.24
CA ASN A 62 -1.11 0.89 18.30
C ASN A 62 -2.14 0.12 17.47
N VAL A 63 -2.86 0.85 16.62
CA VAL A 63 -3.87 0.30 15.72
C VAL A 63 -3.35 0.35 14.29
N LEU A 64 -3.20 -0.82 13.68
CA LEU A 64 -2.76 -1.00 12.30
C LEU A 64 -3.88 -1.68 11.51
N GLU A 65 -4.60 -0.89 10.72
CA GLU A 65 -5.64 -1.36 9.82
C GLU A 65 -5.28 -0.98 8.37
N PRO A 66 -4.46 -1.80 7.69
CA PRO A 66 -4.07 -1.56 6.32
C PRO A 66 -5.28 -1.72 5.38
N GLY A 67 -5.48 -0.76 4.50
CA GLY A 67 -6.47 -0.80 3.44
C GLY A 67 -5.93 -1.37 2.13
N LEU A 68 -6.74 -1.25 1.07
CA LEU A 68 -6.29 -1.53 -0.30
C LEU A 68 -5.35 -0.42 -0.79
N PRO A 69 -4.16 -0.75 -1.33
CA PRO A 69 -3.27 0.23 -1.94
C PRO A 69 -3.91 0.97 -3.11
N GLU A 70 -3.67 2.27 -3.24
CA GLU A 70 -4.16 3.03 -4.39
C GLU A 70 -3.52 2.60 -5.70
N SER A 71 -2.27 2.12 -5.67
CA SER A 71 -1.62 1.52 -6.85
C SER A 71 -2.38 0.32 -7.42
N PHE A 72 -3.03 -0.48 -6.56
CA PHE A 72 -3.87 -1.59 -7.00
C PHE A 72 -5.14 -1.07 -7.70
N ASN A 73 -5.79 -0.04 -7.15
CA ASN A 73 -6.95 0.58 -7.80
C ASN A 73 -6.58 1.18 -9.17
N VAL A 74 -5.41 1.81 -9.28
CA VAL A 74 -4.89 2.33 -10.54
C VAL A 74 -4.68 1.18 -11.54
N MET A 75 -4.03 0.09 -11.13
CA MET A 75 -3.83 -1.09 -11.97
C MET A 75 -5.16 -1.67 -12.49
N VAL A 76 -6.17 -1.79 -11.63
CA VAL A 76 -7.50 -2.28 -12.04
C VAL A 76 -8.11 -1.38 -13.12
N LYS A 77 -8.07 -0.06 -12.92
CA LYS A 77 -8.58 0.91 -13.91
C LYS A 77 -7.79 0.89 -15.21
N GLU A 78 -6.48 0.70 -15.16
CA GLU A 78 -5.64 0.58 -16.35
C GLU A 78 -5.99 -0.67 -17.16
N LEU A 79 -6.25 -1.82 -16.50
CA LEU A 79 -6.70 -3.03 -17.18
C LEU A 79 -8.11 -2.88 -17.76
N GLN A 80 -9.03 -2.24 -17.03
CA GLN A 80 -10.37 -1.90 -17.52
C GLN A 80 -10.33 -0.97 -18.75
N SER A 81 -9.34 -0.09 -18.85
CA SER A 81 -9.15 0.75 -20.03
C SER A 81 -8.82 -0.04 -21.31
N LEU A 82 -8.31 -1.27 -21.16
CA LEU A 82 -8.03 -2.21 -22.25
C LEU A 82 -9.23 -3.12 -22.56
N ALA A 83 -10.42 -2.80 -22.03
CA ALA A 83 -11.63 -3.62 -22.12
C ALA A 83 -11.51 -5.00 -21.42
N LEU A 84 -10.62 -5.13 -20.42
CA LEU A 84 -10.57 -6.29 -19.54
C LEU A 84 -11.41 -6.00 -18.30
N ASP A 85 -12.45 -6.80 -18.08
CA ASP A 85 -13.28 -6.67 -16.89
C ASP A 85 -12.62 -7.39 -15.70
N MET A 86 -12.38 -6.65 -14.63
CA MET A 86 -11.84 -7.19 -13.38
C MET A 86 -12.67 -6.66 -12.21
N GLU A 87 -13.17 -7.59 -11.41
CA GLU A 87 -13.92 -7.31 -10.19
C GLU A 87 -13.35 -8.11 -9.01
N LEU A 88 -13.31 -7.48 -7.84
CA LEU A 88 -12.99 -8.17 -6.60
C LEU A 88 -14.19 -9.01 -6.18
N THR A 89 -14.07 -10.33 -6.30
CA THR A 89 -15.13 -11.25 -5.87
C THR A 89 -14.91 -11.63 -4.41
N GLU A 90 -15.92 -11.43 -3.56
CA GLU A 90 -15.92 -12.03 -2.24
C GLU A 90 -16.18 -13.53 -2.38
N ASN A 91 -15.31 -14.37 -1.82
CA ASN A 91 -15.57 -15.79 -1.66
C ASN A 91 -16.66 -15.99 -0.60
N ARG A 92 -17.89 -15.62 -0.92
CA ARG A 92 -19.06 -16.07 -0.16
C ARG A 92 -19.21 -17.55 -0.50
N GLN A 93 -18.59 -18.40 0.31
CA GLN A 93 -18.84 -19.85 0.28
C GLN A 93 -20.36 -20.03 0.30
N GLN A 94 -20.93 -20.45 -0.83
CA GLN A 94 -22.27 -21.03 -0.86
C GLN A 94 -22.19 -22.31 -0.02
N SER A 95 -22.55 -22.19 1.26
CA SER A 95 -22.93 -23.32 2.11
C SER A 95 -24.39 -23.66 1.87
#